data_AF-A0AAD7PG07-F1
#
_entry.id   AF-A0AAD7PG07-F1
#
_cell.length_a   1.000
_cell.length_b   1.000
_cell.length_c   1.000
_cell.angle_alpha   90.00
_cell.angle_beta   90.00
_cell.angle_gamma   90.00
#
_symmetry.space_group_name_H-M   'P 1'
#
loop_
_entity.id
_entity.type
_entity.pdbx_description
1 polymer ?
#
loop_
_entity_poly.entity_id
_entity_poly.type
_entity_poly.pdbx_seq_one_letter_code
_entity_poly.pdbx_strand_id
1 'polypeptide(L)'
;MGRGSGFIAMHASLASGQIDICLIPEVSFNLHGPDGVLTHLKHLLETKGSAIICVAEGTGQNFVQKTNATDASGNIYLETLVCIFKKRLKKIQWDWCSC
;
A
#
# COMPACT_ATOMS: atom_id res chain seq x y z
N MET A 1 -9.65 -0.54 8.17
CA MET A 1 -10.14 0.75 8.67
C MET A 1 -9.43 1.89 7.93
N GLY A 2 -10.13 3.00 7.69
CA GLY A 2 -9.61 4.15 6.93
C GLY A 2 -10.12 4.24 5.49
N ARG A 3 -11.45 4.13 5.31
CA ARG A 3 -12.12 4.15 3.99
C ARG A 3 -12.09 5.52 3.31
N GLY A 4 -12.34 6.59 4.08
CA GLY A 4 -12.36 7.97 3.58
C GLY A 4 -11.29 8.86 4.21
N SER A 5 -10.56 8.36 5.21
CA SER A 5 -9.53 9.13 5.90
C SER A 5 -8.41 8.25 6.46
N GLY A 6 -7.18 8.76 6.40
CA GLY A 6 -5.98 8.10 6.88
C GLY A 6 -5.63 8.33 8.34
N PHE A 7 -6.47 9.01 9.13
CA PHE A 7 -6.16 9.39 10.52
C PHE A 7 -5.61 8.24 11.37
N ILE A 8 -6.24 7.06 11.32
CA ILE A 8 -5.79 5.90 12.11
C ILE A 8 -4.42 5.42 11.63
N ALA A 9 -4.20 5.32 10.32
CA ALA A 9 -2.91 4.87 9.78
C ALA A 9 -1.80 5.86 10.12
N MET A 10 -2.06 7.17 10.01
CA MET A 10 -1.09 8.21 10.35
C MET A 10 -0.75 8.20 11.85
N HIS A 11 -1.75 8.18 12.73
CA HIS A 11 -1.52 8.18 14.18
C HIS A 11 -0.85 6.88 14.63
N ALA A 12 -1.22 5.72 14.07
CA ALA A 12 -0.55 4.46 14.35
C ALA A 12 0.92 4.48 13.89
N SER A 13 1.20 5.10 12.74
CA SER A 13 2.57 5.26 12.23
C SER A 13 3.42 6.11 13.16
N LEU A 14 2.90 7.26 13.58
CA LEU A 14 3.58 8.16 14.52
C LEU A 14 3.77 7.52 15.90
N ALA A 15 2.76 6.81 16.41
CA ALA A 15 2.83 6.15 17.72
C ALA A 15 3.78 4.95 17.73
N SER A 16 3.87 4.20 16.62
CA SER A 16 4.76 3.04 16.52
C SER A 16 6.23 3.46 16.38
N GLY A 17 6.52 4.51 15.61
CA GLY A 17 7.88 4.96 15.32
C GLY A 17 8.73 4.00 14.46
N GLN A 18 8.18 2.83 14.11
CA GLN A 18 8.86 1.80 13.31
C GLN A 18 8.33 1.71 11.88
N ILE A 19 7.33 2.52 11.52
CA ILE A 19 6.72 2.50 10.19
C ILE A 19 7.56 3.35 9.24
N ASP A 20 8.05 2.73 8.17
CA ASP A 20 8.87 3.41 7.15
C ASP A 20 8.01 4.13 6.10
N ILE A 21 6.87 3.54 5.73
CA ILE A 21 5.97 4.08 4.71
C ILE A 21 4.54 4.09 5.23
N CYS A 22 3.89 5.25 5.23
CA CYS A 22 2.47 5.41 5.55
C CYS A 22 1.69 5.84 4.30
N LEU A 23 0.73 5.01 3.87
CA LEU A 23 -0.13 5.30 2.72
C LEU A 23 -1.55 5.62 3.21
N ILE A 24 -2.02 6.81 2.85
CA ILE A 24 -3.34 7.35 3.24
C ILE A 24 -4.15 7.79 2.01
N PRO A 25 -5.50 7.74 2.04
CA PRO A 25 -6.33 8.08 0.90
C PRO A 25 -6.26 9.56 0.50
N GLU A 26 -5.86 10.46 1.41
CA GLU A 26 -5.76 11.90 1.16
C GLU A 26 -4.57 12.28 0.28
N VAL A 27 -3.53 11.44 0.22
CA VAL A 27 -2.29 11.71 -0.50
C VAL A 27 -2.23 10.86 -1.76
N SER A 28 -2.13 11.53 -2.91
CA SER A 28 -1.89 10.86 -4.18
C SER A 28 -0.43 10.39 -4.26
N PHE A 29 -0.23 9.16 -4.73
CA PHE A 29 1.10 8.58 -4.90
C PHE A 29 1.13 7.71 -6.16
N ASN A 30 2.33 7.46 -6.67
CA ASN A 30 2.55 6.53 -7.76
C ASN A 30 3.15 5.22 -7.25
N LEU A 31 2.68 4.11 -7.78
CA LEU A 31 3.21 2.78 -7.45
C LEU A 31 4.56 2.52 -8.12
N HIS A 32 4.72 3.00 -9.36
CA HIS A 32 5.90 2.84 -10.20
C HIS A 32 6.50 4.21 -10.55
N GLY A 33 7.76 4.21 -11.02
CA GLY A 33 8.50 5.43 -11.39
C GLY A 33 9.66 5.72 -10.43
N PRO A 34 10.49 6.73 -10.74
CA PRO A 34 11.65 7.08 -9.91
C PRO A 34 11.23 7.44 -8.48
N ASP A 35 10.14 8.20 -8.32
CA ASP A 35 9.57 8.58 -7.02
C ASP A 35 8.40 7.67 -6.60
N GLY A 36 8.36 6.46 -7.14
CA GLY A 36 7.31 5.49 -6.84
C GLY A 36 7.54 4.78 -5.51
N VAL A 37 6.43 4.35 -4.88
CA VAL A 37 6.48 3.63 -3.59
C VAL A 37 7.34 2.35 -3.68
N LEU A 38 7.30 1.63 -4.80
CA LEU A 38 8.11 0.42 -4.98
C LEU A 38 9.62 0.71 -5.08
N THR A 39 10.00 1.84 -5.68
CA THR A 39 11.40 2.25 -5.78
C THR A 39 11.93 2.65 -4.40
N HIS A 40 11.14 3.40 -3.63
CA HIS A 40 11.49 3.72 -2.25
C HIS A 40 11.56 2.47 -1.36
N LEU A 41 10.63 1.53 -1.53
CA LEU A 41 10.65 0.25 -0.82
C LEU A 41 11.90 -0.56 -1.12
N LYS A 42 12.33 -0.62 -2.39
CA LYS A 42 13.59 -1.24 -2.80
C LYS A 42 14.79 -0.61 -2.08
N HIS A 43 14.85 0.72 -2.07
CA HIS A 43 15.91 1.45 -1.37
C HIS A 43 15.94 1.13 0.14
N LEU A 44 14.77 1.05 0.79
CA LEU A 44 14.68 0.67 2.21
C LEU A 44 15.16 -0.76 2.46
N LEU A 45 14.80 -1.71 1.58
CA LEU A 45 15.27 -3.09 1.69
C LEU A 45 16.79 -3.20 1.50
N GLU A 46 17.38 -2.45 0.58
CA GLU A 46 18.84 -2.44 0.36
C GLU A 46 19.61 -1.77 1.50
N THR A 47 19.04 -0.74 2.12
CA THR A 47 19.72 0.06 3.17
C THR A 47 19.49 -0.47 4.58
N LYS A 48 18.27 -0.92 4.89
CA LYS A 48 17.86 -1.37 6.24
C LYS A 48 17.65 -2.89 6.34
N GLY A 49 17.58 -3.61 5.20
CA GLY A 49 17.27 -5.05 5.16
C GLY A 49 15.80 -5.40 5.39
N SER A 50 14.98 -4.46 5.86
CA SER A 50 13.55 -4.64 6.13
C SER A 50 12.81 -3.31 5.96
N ALA A 51 11.50 -3.39 5.71
CA ALA A 51 10.64 -2.21 5.58
C ALA A 51 9.22 -2.52 6.07
N ILE A 52 8.67 -1.60 6.87
CA ILE A 52 7.31 -1.70 7.40
C ILE A 52 6.42 -0.66 6.72
N ILE A 53 5.34 -1.14 6.10
CA ILE A 53 4.36 -0.31 5.40
C ILE A 53 3.03 -0.34 6.14
N CYS A 54 2.52 0.82 6.51
CA CYS A 54 1.16 1.01 6.99
C CYS A 54 0.27 1.54 5.86
N VAL A 55 -0.88 0.91 5.63
CA VAL A 55 -1.78 1.27 4.54
C VAL A 55 -3.20 1.43 5.08
N ALA A 56 -3.79 2.60 4.93
CA ALA A 56 -5.21 2.80 5.18
C ALA A 56 -6.04 2.09 4.09
N GLU A 57 -7.14 1.48 4.49
CA GLU A 57 -7.95 0.60 3.63
C GLU A 57 -8.43 1.26 2.33
N GLY A 58 -8.82 2.54 2.40
CA GLY A 58 -9.31 3.31 1.24
C GLY A 58 -8.23 3.80 0.30
N THR A 59 -6.96 3.47 0.56
CA THR A 59 -5.83 4.02 -0.19
C THR A 59 -5.65 3.30 -1.53
N GLY A 60 -5.41 4.08 -2.59
CA GLY A 60 -5.06 3.58 -3.92
C GLY A 60 -6.16 2.77 -4.61
N GLN A 61 -7.42 3.11 -4.36
CA GLN A 61 -8.54 2.66 -5.19
C GLN A 61 -8.37 2.99 -6.68
N ASN A 62 -7.55 4.00 -7.02
CA ASN A 62 -7.19 4.32 -8.41
C ASN A 62 -6.40 3.19 -9.11
N PHE A 63 -5.77 2.29 -8.36
CA PHE A 63 -4.98 1.18 -8.89
C PHE A 63 -5.76 -0.14 -8.97
N VAL A 64 -6.94 -0.17 -8.38
CA VAL A 64 -7.86 -1.30 -8.37
C VAL A 64 -8.86 -1.08 -9.52
N GLN A 65 -9.17 -2.13 -10.29
CA GLN A 65 -10.30 -2.00 -11.22
C GLN A 65 -11.57 -1.81 -10.42
N LYS A 66 -12.33 -0.74 -10.67
CA LYS A 66 -13.63 -0.50 -10.04
C LYS A 66 -14.55 -1.67 -10.37
N THR A 67 -14.62 -2.64 -9.49
CA THR A 67 -15.72 -3.57 -9.44
C THR A 67 -16.85 -2.82 -8.78
N ASN A 68 -17.93 -2.54 -9.51
CA ASN A 68 -19.19 -2.00 -8.93
C ASN A 68 -19.90 -3.06 -8.05
N ALA A 69 -19.14 -3.99 -7.48
CA ALA A 69 -19.63 -5.01 -6.57
C ALA A 69 -19.96 -4.33 -5.24
N THR A 70 -21.24 -4.35 -4.90
CA THR A 70 -21.73 -3.87 -3.61
C THR A 70 -21.94 -5.05 -2.66
N ASP A 71 -21.64 -4.84 -1.39
CA ASP A 71 -22.05 -5.77 -0.33
C ASP A 71 -23.59 -5.78 -0.17
N ALA A 72 -24.10 -6.68 0.67
CA ALA A 72 -25.53 -6.77 0.99
C ALA A 72 -26.09 -5.49 1.67
N SER A 73 -25.21 -4.57 2.08
CA SER A 73 -25.55 -3.29 2.73
C SER A 73 -25.41 -2.09 1.78
N GLY A 74 -25.08 -2.30 0.50
CA GLY A 74 -24.93 -1.24 -0.51
C GLY A 74 -23.58 -0.54 -0.53
N ASN A 75 -22.58 -1.01 0.21
CA ASN A 75 -21.23 -0.45 0.16
C ASN A 75 -20.43 -1.04 -1.00
N ILE A 76 -19.75 -0.16 -1.74
CA ILE A 76 -18.77 -0.56 -2.74
C ILE A 76 -17.65 -1.36 -2.07
N TYR A 77 -17.41 -2.56 -2.59
CA TYR A 77 -16.32 -3.43 -2.17
C TYR A 77 -14.97 -2.79 -2.52
N LEU A 78 -14.08 -2.72 -1.54
CA LEU A 78 -12.76 -2.15 -1.70
C LEU A 78 -11.74 -3.28 -1.77
N GLU A 79 -11.14 -3.51 -2.94
CA GLU A 79 -9.95 -4.37 -3.00
C GLU A 79 -8.81 -3.62 -2.30
N THR A 80 -8.28 -4.18 -1.22
CA THR A 80 -7.22 -3.52 -0.47
C THR A 80 -5.94 -3.45 -1.29
N LEU A 81 -5.31 -2.27 -1.38
CA LEU A 81 -4.01 -2.07 -2.00
C LEU A 81 -2.94 -3.05 -1.51
N VAL A 82 -3.03 -3.49 -0.25
CA VAL A 82 -2.16 -4.52 0.34
C VAL A 82 -2.19 -5.83 -0.47
N CYS A 83 -3.34 -6.25 -0.99
CA CYS A 83 -3.44 -7.45 -1.83
C CYS A 83 -2.72 -7.25 -3.17
N ILE A 84 -2.81 -6.06 -3.77
CA ILE A 84 -2.07 -5.71 -4.99
C ILE A 84 -0.56 -5.71 -4.71
N PHE A 85 -0.14 -5.12 -3.59
CA PHE A 85 1.26 -5.12 -3.15
C PHE A 85 1.78 -6.55 -2.96
N LYS A 86 1.04 -7.41 -2.25
CA LYS A 86 1.44 -8.82 -2.08
C LYS A 86 1.58 -9.54 -3.41
N LYS A 87 0.63 -9.38 -4.35
CA LYS A 87 0.70 -9.98 -5.69
C LYS A 87 1.92 -9.48 -6.47
N ARG A 88 2.19 -8.16 -6.45
CA ARG A 88 3.31 -7.54 -7.16
C ARG A 88 4.66 -7.87 -6.54
N LEU A 89 4.79 -7.82 -5.21
CA LEU A 89 6.02 -8.16 -4.50
C LEU A 89 6.36 -9.64 -4.66
N LYS A 90 5.37 -10.54 -4.65
CA LYS A 90 5.63 -11.97 -4.88
C LYS A 90 6.14 -12.24 -6.30
N LYS A 91 5.69 -11.45 -7.29
CA LYS A 91 6.20 -11.52 -8.66
C LYS A 91 7.62 -10.97 -8.77
N ILE A 92 7.87 -9.81 -8.17
CA ILE A 92 9.19 -9.20 -8.08
C ILE A 92 10.17 -10.15 -7.37
N GLN A 93 9.79 -10.76 -6.24
CA GLN A 93 10.68 -11.68 -5.52
C GLN A 93 11.07 -12.94 -6.33
N TRP A 94 10.21 -13.40 -7.25
CA TRP A 94 10.54 -14.47 -8.19
C TRP A 94 11.53 -14.01 -9.27
N ASP A 95 11.38 -12.79 -9.77
CA ASP A 95 12.32 -12.19 -10.74
C ASP A 95 13.70 -11.87 -10.11
N TRP A 96 13.77 -11.75 -8.78
CA TRP A 96 15.01 -11.43 -8.05
C TRP A 96 15.78 -12.66 -7.59
N CYS A 97 15.13 -13.82 -7.50
CA CYS A 97 15.75 -15.09 -7.10
C CYS A 97 16.25 -15.92 -8.30
N SER A 98 16.16 -15.37 -9.52
CA SER A 98 16.53 -16.03 -10.78
C SER A 98 17.92 -15.66 -11.32
N CYS A 99 18.76 -15.03 -10.50
CA CYS A 99 20.21 -14.93 -10.75
C CYS A 99 20.99 -16.04 -10.01
#